data_AF-A0AB35YIG8-F1
#
_entry.id   AF-A0AB35YIG8-F1
#
_cell.length_a   1.000
_cell.length_b   1.000
_cell.length_c   1.000
_cell.angle_alpha   90.00
_cell.angle_beta   90.00
_cell.angle_gamma   90.00
#
_symmetry.space_group_name_H-M   'P 1'
#
loop_
_entity.id
_entity.type
_entity.pdbx_description
1 polymer ?
#
loop_
_entity_poly.entity_id
_entity_poly.type
_entity_poly.pdbx_seq_one_letter_code
_entity_poly.pdbx_strand_id
1 'polypeptide(L)' 'MKNLTIGMLFSVVGILFVCLTIMDILPSSTKTMKVVYIAIGWVFIIIGSVIRFKNLKQKQ' A
#
# COMPACT_ATOMS: atom_id res chain seq x y z
N MET A 1 9.86 -14.56 10.28
CA MET A 1 8.67 -14.81 9.43
C MET A 1 7.54 -13.82 9.68
N LYS A 2 7.15 -13.51 10.93
CA LYS A 2 6.06 -12.55 11.26
C LYS A 2 6.18 -11.19 10.54
N ASN A 3 7.38 -10.59 10.50
CA ASN A 3 7.60 -9.29 9.86
C ASN A 3 7.50 -9.33 8.32
N LEU A 4 7.77 -10.49 7.72
CA LEU A 4 7.69 -10.69 6.27
C LEU A 4 6.21 -10.77 5.84
N THR A 5 5.40 -11.49 6.63
CA THR A 5 3.94 -11.53 6.47
C THR A 5 3.30 -10.14 6.64
N ILE A 6 3.77 -9.36 7.61
CA ILE A 6 3.33 -7.96 7.82
C ILE A 6 3.68 -7.07 6.62
N GLY A 7 4.91 -7.11 6.11
CA GLY A 7 5.27 -6.31 4.93
C GLY A 7 4.45 -6.69 3.68
N MET A 8 4.11 -7.97 3.55
CA MET A 8 3.26 -8.48 2.48
C MET A 8 1.82 -7.98 2.61
N LEU A 9 1.25 -8.03 3.82
CA LEU A 9 -0.10 -7.51 4.10
C LEU A 9 -0.19 -6.01 3.81
N PHE A 10 0.77 -5.21 4.27
CA PHE A 10 0.81 -3.77 3.98
C PHE A 10 0.85 -3.46 2.47
N SER A 11 1.61 -4.26 1.71
CA SER A 11 1.67 -4.11 0.26
C SER A 11 0.34 -4.48 -0.41
N VAL A 12 -0.29 -5.59 0.00
CA VAL A 12 -1.59 -6.04 -0.52
C VAL A 12 -2.69 -5.03 -0.21
N VAL A 13 -2.73 -4.51 1.02
CA VAL A 13 -3.70 -3.48 1.43
C VAL A 13 -3.49 -2.20 0.61
N GLY A 14 -2.24 -1.75 0.41
CA GLY A 14 -1.94 -0.59 -0.42
C GLY A 14 -2.39 -0.75 -1.86
N ILE A 15 -2.13 -1.92 -2.48
CA ILE A 15 -2.58 -2.22 -3.85
C ILE A 15 -4.11 -2.25 -3.92
N LEU A 16 -4.78 -2.93 -2.99
CA LEU A 16 -6.24 -2.96 -2.93
C LEU A 16 -6.83 -1.55 -2.80
N PHE A 17 -6.25 -0.71 -1.95
CA PHE A 17 -6.72 0.66 -1.76
C PHE A 17 -6.62 1.49 -3.05
N VAL A 18 -5.52 1.36 -3.79
CA VAL A 18 -5.36 2.00 -5.11
C VAL A 18 -6.40 1.45 -6.10
N CYS A 19 -6.59 0.13 -6.17
CA CYS A 19 -7.57 -0.48 -7.07
C CYS A 19 -9.00 -0.02 -6.77
N LEU A 20 -9.41 0.00 -5.50
CA LEU A 20 -10.74 0.47 -5.09
C LEU A 20 -10.94 1.95 -5.41
N THR A 21 -9.88 2.75 -5.38
CA THR A 21 -9.92 4.17 -5.78
C THR A 21 -10.10 4.33 -7.29
N ILE A 22 -9.40 3.53 -8.09
CA ILE A 22 -9.48 3.57 -9.56
C ILE A 22 -10.83 3.03 -10.06
N MET A 23 -11.37 2.01 -9.40
CA MET A 23 -12.69 1.43 -9.70
C MET A 23 -13.86 2.31 -9.22
N ASP A 24 -13.60 3.51 -8.70
CA ASP A 24 -14.63 4.43 -8.20
C ASP A 24 -15.49 3.86 -7.06
N ILE A 25 -14.97 2.84 -6.35
CA ILE A 25 -15.64 2.22 -5.20
C ILE A 25 -15.49 3.11 -3.96
N LEU A 26 -14.34 3.78 -3.82
CA LEU A 26 -14.13 4.77 -2.77
C LEU A 26 -14.83 6.08 -3.12
N PRO A 27 -15.67 6.63 -2.21
CA PRO A 27 -16.40 7.86 -2.46
C PRO A 27 -15.42 9.02 -2.66
N SER A 28 -15.25 9.45 -3.90
CA SER A 28 -14.35 10.52 -4.28
C SER A 28 -15.10 11.53 -5.13
N SER A 29 -15.74 12.49 -4.46
CA SER A 29 -16.57 13.53 -5.11
C SER A 29 -15.77 14.46 -6.03
N THR A 30 -14.44 14.46 -5.94
CA THR A 30 -13.59 15.34 -6.76
C THR A 30 -12.38 14.58 -7.31
N LYS A 31 -11.88 15.03 -8.47
CA LYS A 31 -10.65 14.50 -9.08
C LYS A 31 -9.45 14.61 -8.12
N THR A 32 -9.40 15.68 -7.32
CA THR A 32 -8.36 15.90 -6.31
C THR A 32 -8.39 14.82 -5.22
N MET A 33 -9.57 14.41 -4.75
CA MET A 33 -9.68 13.33 -3.75
C MET A 33 -9.19 11.98 -4.28
N LYS A 34 -9.45 11.66 -5.55
CA LYS A 34 -8.90 10.44 -6.18
C LYS A 34 -7.37 10.42 -6.15
N VAL A 35 -6.75 11.55 -6.48
CA VAL A 35 -5.29 11.69 -6.45
C VAL A 35 -4.75 11.51 -5.03
N VAL A 36 -5.42 12.08 -4.02
CA VAL A 36 -5.05 11.93 -2.61
C VAL A 36 -5.15 10.46 -2.18
N TYR A 37 -6.23 9.76 -2.50
CA TYR A 37 -6.39 8.35 -2.15
C TYR A 37 -5.38 7.44 -2.86
N ILE A 38 -5.06 7.71 -4.13
CA ILE A 38 -3.98 7.01 -4.84
C ILE A 38 -2.64 7.26 -4.14
N ALA A 39 -2.32 8.52 -3.79
CA ALA A 39 -1.09 8.86 -3.09
C ALA A 39 -0.97 8.14 -1.73
N ILE A 40 -2.05 8.07 -0.96
CA ILE A 40 -2.09 7.30 0.29
C ILE A 40 -1.81 5.81 0.03
N GLY A 41 -2.44 5.22 -0.99
CA GLY A 41 -2.19 3.83 -1.37
C GLY A 41 -0.73 3.56 -1.73
N TRP A 42 -0.08 4.48 -2.45
CA TRP A 42 1.36 4.40 -2.73
C TRP A 42 2.23 4.43 -1.48
N VAL A 43 1.88 5.23 -0.47
CA VAL A 43 2.60 5.26 0.82
C VAL A 43 2.55 3.89 1.50
N PHE A 44 1.39 3.22 1.51
CA PHE A 44 1.25 1.87 2.07
C PHE A 44 2.11 0.83 1.32
N ILE A 45 2.19 0.92 0.00
CA ILE A 45 3.03 0.02 -0.83
C ILE A 45 4.52 0.23 -0.52
N ILE A 46 4.97 1.49 -0.40
CA ILE A 46 6.36 1.82 -0.09
C ILE A 46 6.73 1.31 1.29
N ILE A 47 5.89 1.54 2.30
CA ILE A 47 6.13 1.06 3.67
C ILE A 47 6.22 -0.48 3.70
N GLY A 48 5.27 -1.17 3.06
CA GLY A 48 5.29 -2.63 2.95
C GLY A 48 6.58 -3.15 2.30
N SER A 49 7.03 -2.48 1.23
CA SER A 49 8.26 -2.80 0.51
C SER A 49 9.50 -2.59 1.38
N VAL A 50 9.58 -1.48 2.11
CA VAL A 50 10.70 -1.17 3.01
C VAL A 50 10.79 -2.17 4.17
N ILE A 51 9.66 -2.54 4.78
CA ILE A 51 9.63 -3.53 5.86
C ILE A 51 10.14 -4.89 5.36
N ARG A 52 9.68 -5.30 4.17
CA ARG A 52 10.11 -6.56 3.55
C ARG A 52 11.60 -6.53 3.20
N PHE A 53 12.10 -5.43 2.66
CA PHE A 53 13.51 -5.25 2.33
C PHE A 53 14.40 -5.30 3.58
N LYS A 54 14.02 -4.57 4.65
CA LYS A 54 14.73 -4.63 5.94
C LYS A 54 14.76 -6.04 6.51
N ASN A 55 13.67 -6.78 6.43
CA ASN A 55 13.62 -8.14 6.94
C ASN A 55 14.49 -9.13 6.15
N LEU A 56 14.58 -8.96 4.82
CA LEU A 56 15.46 -9.77 3.98
C LEU A 56 16.94 -9.45 4.26
N LYS A 57 17.30 -8.17 4.41
CA LYS A 57 18.66 -7.75 4.75
C LYS A 57 19.11 -8.25 6.13
N GLN A 58 18.20 -8.33 7.10
CA GLN A 58 18.49 -8.83 8.45
C GLN A 58 18.66 -10.36 8.50
N LYS A 59 18.29 -11.07 7.44
CA LYS A 59 18.43 -12.53 7.33
C LYS A 59 19.69 -12.94 6.56
N GLN A 60 20.34 -12.01 5.86
CA GLN A 60 21.69 -12.18 5.30
C GLN A 60 22.73 -11.91 6.37
#